data_AF-A0A938GHG5-F1
#
_entry.id   AF-A0A938GHG5-F1
#
_cell.length_a   1.000
_cell.length_b   1.000
_cell.length_c   1.000
_cell.angle_alpha   90.00
_cell.angle_beta   90.00
_cell.angle_gamma   90.00
#
_symmetry.space_group_name_H-M   'P 1'
#
loop_
_entity.id
_entity.type
_entity.pdbx_description
1 polymer ?
#
loop_
_entity_poly.entity_id
_entity_poly.type
_entity_poly.pdbx_seq_one_letter_code
_entity_poly.pdbx_strand_id
1 'polypeptide(L)' 'MSHPKVIVLGVTGSIAAYKAADLASLLVKAGCKLRVVMT' A
#
# COMPACT_ATOMS: atom_id res chain seq x y z
N MET A 1 5.67 21.58 -5.76
CA MET A 1 4.99 20.77 -4.75
C MET A 1 4.43 19.53 -5.43
N SER A 2 4.88 18.33 -5.06
CA SER A 2 4.35 17.08 -5.63
C SER A 2 2.98 16.80 -5.01
N HIS A 3 1.95 16.68 -5.86
CA HIS A 3 0.59 16.36 -5.44
C HIS A 3 0.55 15.04 -4.64
N PRO A 4 -0.36 14.91 -3.64
CA PRO A 4 -0.53 13.67 -2.90
C PRO A 4 -0.93 12.55 -3.87
N LYS A 5 -0.08 11.52 -3.97
CA LYS A 5 -0.32 10.37 -4.85
C LYS A 5 -1.36 9.45 -4.21
N VAL A 6 -2.33 9.03 -5.02
CA VAL A 6 -3.30 8.00 -4.65
C VAL A 6 -2.81 6.67 -5.23
N ILE A 7 -2.62 5.67 -4.37
CA ILE A 7 -2.06 4.36 -4.72
C ILE A 7 -3.09 3.28 -4.37
N VAL A 8 -3.35 2.38 -5.33
CA VAL A 8 -4.12 1.16 -5.07
C VAL A 8 -3.13 0.02 -4.85
N LEU A 9 -3.19 -0.62 -3.69
CA LEU A 9 -2.36 -1.77 -3.34
C LEU A 9 -3.19 -3.04 -3.41
N GLY A 10 -3.01 -3.81 -4.48
CA GLY A 10 -3.57 -5.16 -4.60
C GLY A 10 -2.69 -6.18 -3.89
N VAL A 11 -3.28 -7.00 -3.01
CA VAL A 11 -2.59 -8.06 -2.28
C VAL A 11 -3.26 -9.39 -2.58
N THR A 12 -2.50 -10.34 -3.09
CA THR A 12 -2.93 -11.72 -3.26
C THR A 12 -2.42 -12.58 -2.10
N GLY A 13 -3.00 -13.76 -1.91
CA GLY A 13 -2.60 -14.71 -0.87
C GLY A 13 -1.14 -15.22 -0.98
N SER A 14 -0.78 -16.12 -0.08
CA SER A 14 0.59 -16.63 0.13
C SER A 14 1.52 -15.56 0.73
N ILE A 15 2.82 -15.66 0.45
CA ILE A 15 3.89 -14.88 1.08
C ILE A 15 3.78 -13.36 0.89
N ALA A 16 3.04 -12.90 -0.12
CA ALA A 16 2.81 -11.48 -0.38
C ALA A 16 1.97 -10.82 0.73
N ALA A 17 1.00 -11.54 1.31
CA ALA A 17 0.15 -11.01 2.38
C ALA A 17 0.93 -10.70 3.66
N TYR A 18 1.98 -11.48 3.95
CA TYR A 18 2.81 -11.29 5.14
C TYR A 18 3.53 -9.94 5.16
N LYS A 19 4.02 -9.47 4.00
CA LYS A 19 4.76 -8.19 3.90
C LYS A 19 3.92 -7.00 3.42
N ALA A 20 2.66 -7.22 3.06
CA ALA A 20 1.80 -6.16 2.52
C ALA A 20 1.56 -5.03 3.52
N ALA A 21 1.47 -5.35 4.83
CA ALA A 21 1.28 -4.37 5.89
C ALA A 21 2.48 -3.41 6.03
N ASP A 22 3.70 -3.94 5.96
CA ASP A 22 4.92 -3.14 6.02
C ASP A 22 5.02 -2.18 4.83
N LEU A 23 4.73 -2.68 3.62
CA LEU A 23 4.69 -1.87 2.41
C LEU A 23 3.63 -0.76 2.52
N ALA A 24 2.42 -1.08 2.99
CA ALA A 24 1.37 -0.08 3.20
C ALA A 24 1.81 1.00 4.21
N SER A 25 2.47 0.61 5.30
CA SER A 25 2.99 1.54 6.31
C SER A 25 4.03 2.51 5.74
N LEU A 26 4.96 2.01 4.91
CA LEU A 26 5.98 2.84 4.25
C LEU A 26 5.36 3.87 3.30
N LEU A 27 4.37 3.46 2.52
CA LEU A 27 3.69 4.32 1.55
C LEU A 27 2.84 5.41 2.24
N VAL A 28 2.16 5.09 3.34
CA VAL A 28 1.45 6.10 4.16
C VAL A 28 2.44 7.09 4.76
N LYS A 29 3.57 6.62 5.31
CA LYS A 29 4.64 7.48 5.86
C LYS A 29 5.26 8.39 4.81
N ALA A 30 5.31 7.96 3.56
CA ALA A 30 5.73 8.76 2.42
C ALA A 30 4.68 9.81 1.97
N GLY A 31 3.56 9.95 2.68
CA GLY A 31 2.51 10.93 2.37
C GLY A 31 1.56 10.50 1.25
N CYS A 32 1.53 9.22 0.89
CA CYS A 32 0.60 8.70 -0.13
C CYS A 32 -0.75 8.35 0.49
N LYS A 33 -1.82 8.60 -0.25
CA LYS A 33 -3.15 8.03 0.06
C LYS A 33 -3.20 6.62 -0.50
N LEU A 34 -3.58 5.66 0.34
CA LEU A 34 -3.60 4.24 -0.02
C LEU A 34 -5.01 3.67 0.02
N ARG A 35 -5.31 2.79 -0.93
CA ARG A 35 -6.50 1.94 -0.91
C ARG A 35 -6.06 0.50 -1.16
N VAL A 36 -6.28 -0.37 -0.18
CA VAL A 36 -5.87 -1.77 -0.27
C VAL A 36 -7.05 -2.60 -0.77
N VAL A 37 -6.77 -3.53 -1.68
CA VAL A 37 -7.73 -4.55 -2.13
C VAL A 37 -7.04 -5.90 -1.93
N MET A 38 -7.72 -6.84 -1.29
CA MET A 38 -7.18 -8.17 -1.01
C MET A 38 -8.10 -9.25 -1.60
N THR A 39 -7.51 -10.36 -2.04
CA THR A 39 -8.20 -11.61 -2.44
C THR A 39 -7.69 -12.77 -1.62
#